data_AF-A0A7M3WSN8-F1
#
_entry.id   AF-A0A7M3WSN8-F1
#
_cell.length_a   1.000
_cell.length_b   1.000
_cell.length_c   1.000
_cell.angle_alpha   90.00
_cell.angle_beta   90.00
_cell.angle_gamma   90.00
#
_symmetry.space_group_name_H-M   'P 1'
#
loop_
_entity.id
_entity.type
_entity.pdbx_description
1 polymer ?
#
loop_
_entity_poly.entity_id
_entity_poly.type
_entity_poly.pdbx_seq_one_letter_code
_entity_poly.pdbx_strand_id
1 'polypeptide(L)'
;EAFLNALSGEGFDTSREHVRDAIRHRLLAVDQRRRSEEEAQRGRPTTWRAREALRTFESLRPSLIEAVEASTAEGDTPEARSAYLRSAKALGVDVSEPAVSGRIHALYDLHVDLMAERAAMDPVAARRQRALRVLFHGSVHMDLSNRRTLERLERGLPGFEDLIAAVLDDADGRIEPAHEALILTYLERRGLEVNTPELRPRVMACAGVLAAELGLISPSEVPRLAPGIVLSDDRIEEIVDELKQLAASFRSTPVGSAPAAPSEAPVERDGRHRRVDGARSMVDRADDVLARLLEDR
;
A
#
# COMPACT_ATOMS: atom_id res chain seq x y z
N GLU A 1 10.03 17.43 27.80
CA GLU A 1 9.11 18.59 27.87
C GLU A 1 8.41 18.88 26.55
N ALA A 2 9.10 18.85 25.41
CA ALA A 2 8.48 19.07 24.09
C ALA A 2 7.22 18.22 23.83
N PHE A 3 7.23 16.93 24.20
CA PHE A 3 6.05 16.05 24.10
C PHE A 3 4.85 16.49 24.97
N LEU A 4 5.08 16.97 26.19
CA LEU A 4 4.02 17.47 27.08
C LEU A 4 3.43 18.80 26.57
N ASN A 5 4.25 19.61 25.92
CA ASN A 5 3.82 20.86 25.28
C ASN A 5 3.05 20.59 23.97
N ALA A 6 3.36 19.52 23.24
CA ALA A 6 2.57 19.12 22.07
C ALA A 6 1.17 18.62 22.48
N LEU A 7 1.06 17.90 23.60
CA LEU A 7 -0.21 17.41 24.12
C LEU A 7 -1.17 18.53 24.58
N SER A 8 -0.65 19.70 24.98
CA SER A 8 -1.52 20.85 25.27
C SER A 8 -2.21 21.37 24.00
N GLY A 9 -1.54 21.30 22.84
CA GLY A 9 -2.11 21.65 21.54
C GLY A 9 -3.25 20.71 21.10
N GLU A 10 -3.22 19.46 21.55
CA GLU A 10 -4.24 18.44 21.31
C GLU A 10 -5.38 18.44 22.35
N GLY A 11 -5.42 19.45 23.23
CA GLY A 11 -6.52 19.66 24.19
C GLY A 11 -6.37 18.93 25.54
N PHE A 12 -5.20 18.36 25.86
CA PHE A 12 -4.93 17.83 27.19
C PHE A 12 -4.55 18.95 28.18
N ASP A 13 -5.10 18.93 29.40
CA ASP A 13 -4.81 19.92 30.44
C ASP A 13 -3.46 19.65 31.13
N THR A 14 -2.37 19.76 30.37
CA THR A 14 -0.99 19.59 30.86
C THR A 14 -0.49 20.76 31.71
N SER A 15 -1.34 21.76 31.97
CA SER A 15 -1.05 22.87 32.89
C SER A 15 -1.01 22.40 34.35
N ARG A 16 -1.76 21.34 34.67
CA ARG A 16 -1.84 20.76 36.02
C ARG A 16 -0.70 19.78 36.26
N GLU A 17 0.02 19.95 37.37
CA GLU A 17 1.17 19.08 37.71
C GLU A 17 0.78 17.59 37.77
N HIS A 18 -0.35 17.25 38.39
CA HIS A 18 -0.77 15.85 38.50
C HIS A 18 -1.02 15.17 37.13
N VAL A 19 -1.45 15.92 36.12
CA VAL A 19 -1.63 15.40 34.76
C VAL A 19 -0.26 15.14 34.12
N ARG A 20 0.70 16.06 34.31
CA ARG A 20 2.08 15.86 33.84
C ARG A 20 2.73 14.67 34.52
N ASP A 21 2.56 14.52 35.82
CA ASP A 21 3.10 13.41 36.58
C ASP A 21 2.47 12.07 36.19
N ALA A 22 1.16 12.04 35.95
CA ALA A 22 0.49 10.86 35.42
C ALA A 22 1.01 10.46 34.04
N ILE A 23 1.22 11.43 33.14
CA ILE A 23 1.80 11.19 31.80
C ILE A 23 3.26 10.71 31.93
N ARG A 24 4.09 11.35 32.75
CA ARG A 24 5.48 10.94 33.01
C ARG A 24 5.54 9.52 33.56
N HIS A 25 4.73 9.20 34.56
CA HIS A 25 4.65 7.87 35.14
C HIS A 25 4.23 6.83 34.09
N ARG A 26 3.25 7.16 33.24
CA ARG A 26 2.84 6.29 32.14
C ARG A 26 3.95 6.08 31.12
N LEU A 27 4.67 7.13 30.72
CA LEU A 27 5.80 7.05 29.80
C LEU A 27 6.91 6.18 30.37
N LEU A 28 7.25 6.35 31.65
CA LEU A 28 8.23 5.50 32.34
C LEU A 28 7.80 4.03 32.36
N ALA A 29 6.53 3.76 32.66
CA ALA A 29 5.99 2.40 32.65
C ALA A 29 6.04 1.76 31.24
N VAL A 30 5.73 2.55 30.20
CA VAL A 30 5.83 2.10 28.79
C VAL A 30 7.28 1.84 28.41
N ASP A 31 8.22 2.70 28.80
CA ASP A 31 9.64 2.52 28.52
C ASP A 31 10.22 1.28 29.23
N GLN A 32 9.86 1.08 30.51
CA GLN A 32 10.23 -0.13 31.25
C GLN A 32 9.69 -1.39 30.58
N ARG A 33 8.42 -1.37 30.17
CA ARG A 33 7.81 -2.50 29.45
C ARG A 33 8.53 -2.77 28.13
N ARG A 34 8.79 -1.72 27.34
CA ARG A 34 9.54 -1.82 26.09
C ARG A 34 10.92 -2.45 26.30
N ARG A 35 11.68 -2.00 27.30
CA ARG A 35 13.00 -2.57 27.62
C ARG A 35 12.90 -4.06 27.97
N SER A 36 11.92 -4.43 28.78
CA SER A 36 11.69 -5.84 29.14
C SER A 36 11.31 -6.71 27.93
N GLU A 37 10.56 -6.16 26.97
CA GLU A 37 10.22 -6.82 25.72
C GLU A 37 11.46 -6.98 24.82
N GLU A 38 12.28 -5.93 24.68
CA GLU A 38 13.54 -6.00 23.92
C GLU A 38 14.52 -7.03 24.51
N GLU A 39 14.64 -7.10 25.84
CA GLU A 39 15.45 -8.09 26.53
C GLU A 39 14.91 -9.52 26.32
N ALA A 40 13.60 -9.72 26.46
CA ALA A 40 12.95 -11.01 26.25
C ALA A 40 12.98 -11.48 24.78
N GLN A 41 13.18 -10.56 23.83
CA GLN A 41 13.33 -10.87 22.42
C GLN A 41 14.76 -11.28 22.05
N ARG A 42 15.78 -10.67 22.69
CA ARG A 42 17.20 -11.01 22.47
C ARG A 42 17.62 -12.27 23.24
N GLY A 43 16.96 -12.55 24.37
CA GLY A 43 17.27 -13.69 25.24
C GLY A 43 16.38 -14.93 25.03
N ARG A 44 16.81 -16.06 25.59
CA ARG A 44 15.92 -17.21 25.81
C ARG A 44 15.04 -16.96 27.04
N PRO A 45 13.78 -17.41 27.06
CA PRO A 45 12.93 -17.25 28.24
C PRO A 45 13.55 -17.97 29.45
N THR A 46 13.87 -17.22 30.50
CA THR A 46 14.60 -17.71 31.68
C THR A 46 13.65 -18.25 32.75
N THR A 47 12.44 -17.73 32.85
CA THR A 47 11.44 -18.15 33.84
C THR A 47 10.51 -19.23 33.29
N TRP A 48 10.02 -20.12 34.17
CA TRP A 48 9.03 -21.14 33.79
C TRP A 48 7.77 -20.50 33.18
N ARG A 49 7.29 -19.40 33.79
CA ARG A 49 6.12 -18.65 33.31
C ARG A 49 6.32 -18.15 31.88
N ALA A 50 7.46 -17.53 31.57
CA ALA A 50 7.74 -17.02 30.23
C ALA A 50 7.83 -18.15 29.19
N ARG A 51 8.39 -19.31 29.58
CA ARG A 51 8.45 -20.50 28.72
C ARG A 51 7.06 -21.05 28.42
N GLU A 52 6.19 -21.10 29.43
CA GLU A 52 4.84 -21.64 29.27
C GLU A 52 3.94 -20.69 28.48
N ALA A 53 4.04 -19.38 28.72
CA ALA A 53 3.37 -18.36 27.93
C ALA A 53 3.79 -18.43 26.46
N LEU A 54 5.08 -18.62 26.18
CA LEU A 54 5.58 -18.78 24.82
C LEU A 54 5.07 -20.07 24.16
N ARG A 55 5.06 -21.20 24.87
CA ARG A 55 4.48 -22.46 24.35
C ARG A 55 3.01 -22.30 24.00
N THR A 56 2.25 -21.64 24.89
CA THR A 56 0.83 -21.37 24.69
C THR A 56 0.64 -20.50 23.45
N PHE A 57 1.41 -19.41 23.31
CA PHE A 57 1.42 -18.56 22.13
C PHE A 57 1.72 -19.36 20.84
N GLU A 58 2.77 -20.19 20.84
CA GLU A 58 3.13 -21.00 19.66
C GLU A 58 2.04 -22.02 19.30
N SER A 59 1.39 -22.63 20.30
CA SER A 59 0.29 -23.57 20.07
C SER A 59 -0.96 -22.90 19.49
N LEU A 60 -1.18 -21.62 19.82
CA LEU A 60 -2.33 -20.83 19.37
C LEU A 60 -2.04 -20.00 18.12
N ARG A 61 -0.81 -20.05 17.59
CA ARG A 61 -0.38 -19.26 16.44
C ARG A 61 -1.32 -19.40 15.22
N PRO A 62 -1.81 -20.59 14.82
CA PRO A 62 -2.74 -20.70 13.70
C PRO A 62 -4.05 -19.94 13.92
N SER A 63 -4.66 -20.07 15.11
CA SER A 63 -5.90 -19.36 15.45
C SER A 63 -5.68 -17.86 15.60
N LEU A 64 -4.49 -17.43 16.03
CA LEU A 64 -4.12 -16.01 16.05
C LEU A 64 -4.04 -15.43 14.64
N ILE A 65 -3.52 -16.18 13.66
CA ILE A 65 -3.48 -15.75 12.26
C ILE A 65 -4.91 -15.55 11.72
N GLU A 66 -5.80 -16.52 11.94
CA GLU A 66 -7.22 -16.39 11.56
C GLU A 66 -7.88 -15.16 12.22
N ALA A 67 -7.53 -14.89 13.48
CA ALA A 67 -8.02 -13.71 14.18
C ALA A 67 -7.49 -12.38 13.60
N VAL A 68 -6.27 -12.35 13.02
CA VAL A 68 -5.79 -11.18 12.29
C VAL A 68 -6.69 -10.91 11.09
N GLU A 69 -6.91 -11.92 10.24
CA GLU A 69 -7.73 -11.80 9.02
C GLU A 69 -9.17 -11.35 9.33
N ALA A 70 -9.77 -11.94 10.36
CA ALA A 70 -11.11 -11.56 10.81
C ALA A 70 -11.16 -10.11 11.32
N SER A 71 -10.10 -9.64 11.99
CA SER A 71 -10.04 -8.28 12.53
C SER A 71 -9.77 -7.21 11.47
N THR A 72 -9.07 -7.54 10.39
CA THR A 72 -8.66 -6.61 9.33
C THR A 72 -9.54 -6.66 8.09
N ALA A 73 -10.69 -7.33 8.15
CA ALA A 73 -11.63 -7.45 7.04
C ALA A 73 -12.08 -6.09 6.46
N GLU A 74 -12.16 -5.05 7.31
CA GLU A 74 -12.52 -3.67 6.93
C GLU A 74 -11.30 -2.75 6.73
N GLY A 75 -10.08 -3.29 6.88
CA GLY A 75 -8.81 -2.57 6.77
C GLY A 75 -7.97 -2.59 8.07
N ASP A 76 -6.69 -2.21 7.95
CA ASP A 76 -5.80 -2.05 9.11
C ASP A 76 -6.06 -0.71 9.80
N THR A 77 -6.88 -0.77 10.86
CA THR A 77 -7.23 0.36 11.72
C THR A 77 -6.76 0.13 13.15
N PRO A 78 -6.58 1.19 13.97
CA PRO A 78 -6.34 1.03 15.40
C PRO A 78 -7.41 0.17 16.10
N GLU A 79 -8.66 0.27 15.64
CA GLU A 79 -9.79 -0.52 16.10
C GLU A 79 -9.62 -2.01 15.77
N ALA A 80 -9.23 -2.35 14.54
CA ALA A 80 -8.92 -3.72 14.11
C ALA A 80 -7.82 -4.34 15.00
N ARG A 81 -6.74 -3.60 15.24
CA ARG A 81 -5.65 -4.03 16.13
C ARG A 81 -6.14 -4.24 17.56
N SER A 82 -7.02 -3.37 18.07
CA SER A 82 -7.62 -3.54 19.40
C SER A 82 -8.54 -4.77 19.48
N ALA A 83 -9.26 -5.09 18.40
CA ALA A 83 -10.10 -6.27 18.29
C ALA A 83 -9.25 -7.54 18.31
N TYR A 84 -8.17 -7.58 17.52
CA TYR A 84 -7.21 -8.68 17.52
C TYR A 84 -6.62 -8.95 18.91
N LEU A 85 -6.17 -7.91 19.64
CA LEU A 85 -5.63 -8.08 20.99
C LEU A 85 -6.65 -8.63 21.99
N ARG A 86 -7.93 -8.23 21.86
CA ARG A 86 -9.02 -8.80 22.68
C ARG A 86 -9.23 -10.27 22.35
N SER A 87 -9.23 -10.64 21.06
CA SER A 87 -9.33 -12.03 20.62
C SER A 87 -8.16 -12.87 21.12
N ALA A 88 -6.91 -12.39 21.02
CA ALA A 88 -5.73 -13.07 21.53
C ALA A 88 -5.83 -13.32 23.04
N LYS A 89 -6.30 -12.32 23.81
CA LYS A 89 -6.54 -12.48 25.25
C LYS A 89 -7.65 -13.49 25.54
N ALA A 90 -8.73 -13.50 24.76
CA ALA A 90 -9.83 -14.45 24.89
C ALA A 90 -9.39 -15.89 24.60
N LEU A 91 -8.44 -16.09 23.68
CA LEU A 91 -7.82 -17.38 23.38
C LEU A 91 -6.87 -17.87 24.49
N GLY A 92 -6.64 -17.08 25.53
CA GLY A 92 -5.77 -17.45 26.66
C GLY A 92 -4.33 -17.02 26.50
N VAL A 93 -4.01 -16.15 25.53
CA VAL A 93 -2.65 -15.65 25.36
C VAL A 93 -2.36 -14.57 26.41
N ASP A 94 -1.26 -14.73 27.14
CA ASP A 94 -0.81 -13.75 28.12
C ASP A 94 -0.03 -12.59 27.46
N VAL A 95 -0.79 -11.60 26.98
CA VAL A 95 -0.27 -10.32 26.46
C VAL A 95 0.50 -9.48 27.48
N SER A 96 0.48 -9.82 28.78
CA SER A 96 1.26 -9.08 29.78
C SER A 96 2.70 -9.58 29.93
N GLU A 97 2.95 -10.82 29.53
CA GLU A 97 4.28 -11.43 29.58
C GLU A 97 5.19 -10.81 28.49
N PRO A 98 6.35 -10.22 28.85
CA PRO A 98 7.24 -9.57 27.87
C PRO A 98 7.72 -10.51 26.76
N ALA A 99 7.86 -11.80 27.07
CA ALA A 99 8.22 -12.83 26.10
C ALA A 99 7.13 -13.06 25.02
N VAL A 100 5.88 -12.62 25.23
CA VAL A 100 4.79 -12.85 24.29
C VAL A 100 4.26 -11.52 23.71
N SER A 101 4.18 -10.47 24.53
CA SER A 101 3.66 -9.14 24.17
C SER A 101 4.17 -8.65 22.80
N GLY A 102 5.48 -8.53 22.61
CA GLY A 102 6.05 -8.06 21.34
C GLY A 102 5.83 -9.02 20.16
N ARG A 103 5.74 -10.33 20.42
CA ARG A 103 5.54 -11.36 19.38
C ARG A 103 4.13 -11.33 18.80
N ILE A 104 3.12 -11.04 19.63
CA ILE A 104 1.73 -10.88 19.18
C ILE A 104 1.59 -9.70 18.22
N HIS A 105 2.22 -8.57 18.55
CA HIS A 105 2.21 -7.40 17.68
C HIS A 105 2.97 -7.65 16.38
N ALA A 106 4.14 -8.27 16.46
CA ALA A 106 4.91 -8.64 15.27
C ALA A 106 4.15 -9.63 14.36
N LEU A 107 3.38 -10.56 14.94
CA LEU A 107 2.54 -11.48 14.17
C LEU A 107 1.43 -10.75 13.40
N TYR A 108 0.77 -9.79 14.05
CA TYR A 108 -0.25 -8.94 13.41
C TYR A 108 0.37 -8.13 12.27
N ASP A 109 1.43 -7.38 12.54
CA ASP A 109 2.07 -6.50 11.55
C ASP A 109 2.57 -7.30 10.34
N LEU A 110 3.27 -8.42 10.58
CA LEU A 110 3.76 -9.27 9.51
C LEU A 110 2.62 -9.83 8.64
N HIS A 111 1.52 -10.28 9.26
CA HIS A 111 0.42 -10.87 8.50
C HIS A 111 -0.33 -9.82 7.69
N VAL A 112 -0.52 -8.61 8.24
CA VAL A 112 -1.09 -7.48 7.48
C VAL A 112 -0.22 -7.14 6.27
N ASP A 113 1.10 -7.04 6.47
CA ASP A 113 2.05 -6.78 5.37
C ASP A 113 1.98 -7.89 4.30
N LEU A 114 1.98 -9.15 4.71
CA LEU A 114 1.87 -10.30 3.80
C LEU A 114 0.54 -10.31 3.04
N MET A 115 -0.57 -9.94 3.68
CA MET A 115 -1.87 -9.81 3.01
C MET A 115 -1.87 -8.68 2.00
N ALA A 116 -1.26 -7.54 2.33
CA ALA A 116 -1.11 -6.41 1.41
C ALA A 116 -0.22 -6.77 0.20
N GLU A 117 0.91 -7.45 0.43
CA GLU A 117 1.77 -7.98 -0.63
C GLU A 117 1.04 -9.01 -1.50
N ARG A 118 0.30 -9.94 -0.87
CA ARG A 118 -0.49 -10.94 -1.60
C ARG A 118 -1.58 -10.31 -2.45
N ALA A 119 -2.25 -9.28 -1.95
CA ALA A 119 -3.22 -8.51 -2.71
C ALA A 119 -2.56 -7.78 -3.89
N ALA A 120 -1.34 -7.26 -3.72
CA ALA A 120 -0.56 -6.68 -4.80
C ALA A 120 -0.05 -7.72 -5.82
N MET A 121 0.16 -8.97 -5.39
CA MET A 121 0.58 -10.09 -6.21
C MET A 121 -0.59 -10.88 -6.82
N ASP A 122 -1.85 -10.52 -6.56
CA ASP A 122 -2.99 -11.19 -7.18
C ASP A 122 -2.94 -10.97 -8.71
N PRO A 123 -2.79 -12.05 -9.52
CA PRO A 123 -2.72 -11.92 -10.97
C PRO A 123 -3.98 -11.27 -11.55
N VAL A 124 -5.14 -11.45 -10.91
CA VAL A 124 -6.41 -10.84 -11.33
C VAL A 124 -6.38 -9.34 -11.06
N ALA A 125 -6.02 -8.91 -9.85
CA ALA A 125 -5.85 -7.49 -9.52
C ALA A 125 -4.79 -6.81 -10.40
N ALA A 126 -3.65 -7.47 -10.64
CA ALA A 126 -2.58 -6.94 -11.48
C ALA A 126 -3.00 -6.80 -12.96
N ARG A 127 -3.75 -7.77 -13.50
CA ARG A 127 -4.36 -7.71 -14.84
C ARG A 127 -5.35 -6.56 -14.94
N ARG A 128 -6.25 -6.43 -13.98
CA ARG A 128 -7.22 -5.33 -13.90
C ARG A 128 -6.52 -3.97 -13.81
N GLN A 129 -5.46 -3.85 -13.02
CA GLN A 129 -4.69 -2.60 -12.92
C GLN A 129 -3.97 -2.25 -14.24
N ARG A 130 -3.51 -3.24 -15.01
CA ARG A 130 -2.99 -3.02 -16.38
C ARG A 130 -4.07 -2.51 -17.33
N ALA A 131 -5.25 -3.13 -17.31
CA ALA A 131 -6.40 -2.71 -18.10
C ALA A 131 -6.86 -1.28 -17.74
N LEU A 132 -6.95 -0.97 -16.44
CA LEU A 132 -7.31 0.37 -15.94
C LEU A 132 -6.31 1.45 -16.37
N ARG A 133 -5.01 1.15 -16.39
CA ARG A 133 -3.99 2.11 -16.87
C ARG A 133 -4.21 2.52 -18.32
N VAL A 134 -4.62 1.58 -19.18
CA VAL A 134 -4.94 1.85 -20.58
C VAL A 134 -6.26 2.60 -20.71
N LEU A 135 -7.26 2.20 -19.91
CA LEU A 135 -8.58 2.82 -19.90
C LEU A 135 -8.55 4.29 -19.47
N PHE A 136 -7.80 4.61 -18.41
CA PHE A 136 -7.68 5.98 -17.86
C PHE A 136 -6.54 6.79 -18.50
N HIS A 137 -5.89 6.28 -19.55
CA HIS A 137 -4.82 7.01 -20.22
C HIS A 137 -5.32 8.34 -20.79
N GLY A 138 -4.79 9.46 -20.27
CA GLY A 138 -5.17 10.81 -20.67
C GLY A 138 -6.61 11.22 -20.30
N SER A 139 -7.22 10.56 -19.31
CA SER A 139 -8.61 10.85 -18.88
C SER A 139 -8.80 12.26 -18.30
N VAL A 140 -7.70 12.88 -17.85
CA VAL A 140 -7.65 14.26 -17.30
C VAL A 140 -8.04 15.33 -18.33
N HIS A 141 -8.05 15.00 -19.62
CA HIS A 141 -8.44 15.93 -20.68
C HIS A 141 -9.84 15.69 -21.23
N MET A 142 -10.54 14.67 -20.74
CA MET A 142 -11.87 14.29 -21.22
C MET A 142 -12.97 15.14 -20.56
N ASP A 143 -14.10 15.23 -21.24
CA ASP A 143 -15.30 15.84 -20.70
C ASP A 143 -15.87 15.07 -19.49
N LEU A 144 -16.75 15.72 -18.73
CA LEU A 144 -17.33 15.11 -17.53
C LEU A 144 -18.21 13.89 -17.85
N SER A 145 -18.84 13.88 -19.03
CA SER A 145 -19.68 12.77 -19.47
C SER A 145 -18.84 11.51 -19.70
N ASN A 146 -17.75 11.61 -20.48
CA ASN A 146 -16.90 10.46 -20.76
C ASN A 146 -16.18 9.98 -19.50
N ARG A 147 -15.77 10.87 -18.58
CA ARG A 147 -15.20 10.45 -17.28
C ARG A 147 -16.18 9.63 -16.45
N ARG A 148 -17.45 10.05 -16.37
CA ARG A 148 -18.48 9.28 -15.66
C ARG A 148 -18.68 7.89 -16.27
N THR A 149 -18.63 7.79 -17.60
CA THR A 149 -18.69 6.50 -18.31
C THR A 149 -17.48 5.62 -17.97
N LEU A 150 -16.27 6.18 -17.87
CA LEU A 150 -15.07 5.45 -17.44
C LEU A 150 -15.16 4.97 -15.99
N GLU A 151 -15.61 5.81 -15.06
CA GLU A 151 -15.82 5.40 -13.66
C GLU A 151 -16.88 4.31 -13.51
N ARG A 152 -17.92 4.32 -14.35
CA ARG A 152 -18.91 3.23 -14.39
C ARG A 152 -18.29 1.94 -14.93
N LEU A 153 -17.44 2.04 -15.95
CA LEU A 153 -16.73 0.89 -16.52
C LEU A 153 -15.70 0.32 -15.53
N GLU A 154 -15.01 1.16 -14.76
CA GLU A 154 -14.08 0.75 -13.69
C GLU A 154 -14.80 -0.11 -12.63
N ARG A 155 -15.93 0.37 -12.11
CA ARG A 155 -16.76 -0.40 -11.15
C ARG A 155 -17.29 -1.70 -11.76
N GLY A 156 -17.50 -1.71 -13.08
CA GLY A 156 -18.00 -2.85 -13.85
C GLY A 156 -16.93 -3.76 -14.45
N LEU A 157 -15.64 -3.51 -14.17
CA LEU A 157 -14.51 -4.19 -14.83
C LEU A 157 -14.55 -5.73 -14.72
N PRO A 158 -14.93 -6.34 -13.57
CA PRO A 158 -15.04 -7.80 -13.48
C PRO A 158 -16.02 -8.39 -14.52
N GLY A 159 -17.20 -7.77 -14.68
CA GLY A 159 -18.17 -8.25 -15.66
C GLY A 159 -17.81 -7.90 -17.12
N PHE A 160 -16.90 -6.94 -17.32
CA PHE A 160 -16.32 -6.67 -18.64
C PHE A 160 -15.27 -7.71 -19.03
N GLU A 161 -14.47 -8.15 -18.06
CA GLU A 161 -13.52 -9.26 -18.20
C GLU A 161 -14.24 -10.57 -18.56
N ASP A 162 -15.34 -10.91 -17.89
CA ASP A 162 -16.16 -12.09 -18.21
C ASP A 162 -16.75 -12.02 -19.63
N LEU A 163 -17.20 -10.84 -20.06
CA LEU A 163 -17.68 -10.62 -21.43
C LEU A 163 -16.58 -10.89 -22.45
N ILE A 164 -15.38 -10.35 -22.22
CA ILE A 164 -14.24 -10.52 -23.13
C ILE A 164 -13.86 -11.99 -23.22
N ALA A 165 -13.83 -12.69 -22.08
CA ALA A 165 -13.61 -14.13 -22.06
C ALA A 165 -14.65 -14.87 -22.90
N ALA A 166 -15.94 -14.54 -22.76
CA ALA A 166 -17.01 -15.21 -23.50
C ALA A 166 -17.04 -14.87 -25.01
N VAL A 167 -16.70 -13.63 -25.39
CA VAL A 167 -16.74 -13.18 -26.79
C VAL A 167 -15.51 -13.65 -27.57
N LEU A 168 -14.36 -13.76 -26.91
CA LEU A 168 -13.08 -14.12 -27.55
C LEU A 168 -12.64 -15.56 -27.26
N ASP A 169 -13.49 -16.40 -26.65
CA ASP A 169 -13.20 -17.82 -26.42
C ASP A 169 -12.93 -18.59 -27.73
N ASP A 170 -13.62 -18.18 -28.81
CA ASP A 170 -13.48 -18.74 -30.16
C ASP A 170 -12.57 -17.88 -31.08
N ALA A 171 -11.88 -16.88 -30.53
CA ALA A 171 -11.02 -16.03 -31.33
C ALA A 171 -9.68 -16.74 -31.61
N ASP A 172 -9.33 -16.89 -32.89
CA ASP A 172 -8.03 -17.43 -33.38
C ASP A 172 -6.87 -16.44 -33.13
N GLY A 173 -6.70 -16.02 -31.87
CA GLY A 173 -5.63 -15.14 -31.43
C GLY A 173 -5.82 -13.66 -31.75
N ARG A 174 -6.81 -13.26 -32.56
CA ARG A 174 -7.04 -11.90 -33.06
C ARG A 174 -8.39 -11.31 -32.71
N ILE A 175 -8.43 -10.00 -32.44
CA ILE A 175 -9.70 -9.26 -32.34
C ILE A 175 -10.18 -8.88 -33.75
N GLU A 176 -11.10 -9.68 -34.30
CA GLU A 176 -11.80 -9.31 -35.53
C GLU A 176 -12.85 -8.20 -35.34
N PRO A 177 -13.21 -7.44 -36.40
CA PRO A 177 -14.24 -6.39 -36.33
C PRO A 177 -15.61 -6.87 -35.82
N ALA A 178 -15.94 -8.15 -36.02
CA ALA A 178 -17.17 -8.75 -35.49
C ALA A 178 -17.18 -8.77 -33.95
N HIS A 179 -16.04 -9.12 -33.33
CA HIS A 179 -15.87 -9.10 -31.88
C HIS A 179 -15.96 -7.68 -31.34
N GLU A 180 -15.35 -6.69 -32.03
CA GLU A 180 -15.46 -5.29 -31.64
C GLU A 180 -16.92 -4.82 -31.61
N ALA A 181 -17.70 -5.17 -32.64
CA ALA A 181 -19.10 -4.82 -32.72
C ALA A 181 -19.93 -5.44 -31.59
N LEU A 182 -19.66 -6.71 -31.23
CA LEU A 182 -20.33 -7.40 -30.13
C LEU A 182 -20.03 -6.75 -28.77
N ILE A 183 -18.75 -6.43 -28.52
CA ILE A 183 -18.32 -5.75 -27.29
C ILE A 183 -19.01 -4.39 -27.16
N LEU A 184 -19.00 -3.58 -28.22
CA LEU A 184 -19.64 -2.26 -28.23
C LEU A 184 -21.15 -2.36 -28.03
N THR A 185 -21.82 -3.26 -28.76
CA THR A 185 -23.28 -3.46 -28.65
C THR A 185 -23.68 -3.89 -27.24
N TYR A 186 -22.89 -4.76 -26.59
CA TYR A 186 -23.16 -5.19 -25.23
C TYR A 186 -23.04 -4.03 -24.22
N LEU A 187 -21.99 -3.21 -24.34
CA LEU A 187 -21.81 -2.07 -23.45
C LEU A 187 -22.90 -0.99 -23.66
N GLU A 188 -23.32 -0.76 -24.91
CA GLU A 188 -24.44 0.12 -25.23
C GLU A 188 -25.75 -0.39 -24.61
N ARG A 189 -26.02 -1.71 -24.67
CA ARG A 189 -27.19 -2.32 -23.99
C ARG A 189 -27.16 -2.14 -22.48
N ARG A 190 -25.97 -2.03 -21.87
CA ARG A 190 -25.78 -1.74 -20.44
C ARG A 190 -25.95 -0.24 -20.12
N GLY A 191 -26.26 0.59 -21.12
CA GLY A 191 -26.44 2.03 -20.97
C GLY A 191 -25.12 2.78 -20.79
N LEU A 192 -24.03 2.30 -21.40
CA LEU A 192 -22.75 2.99 -21.47
C LEU A 192 -22.59 3.57 -22.89
N GLU A 193 -22.37 4.89 -22.99
CA GLU A 193 -22.11 5.55 -24.27
C GLU A 193 -20.63 5.43 -24.63
N VAL A 194 -20.27 4.32 -25.25
CA VAL A 194 -18.86 3.99 -25.53
C VAL A 194 -18.43 4.28 -26.97
N ASN A 195 -19.39 4.46 -27.87
CA ASN A 195 -19.16 4.70 -29.29
C ASN A 195 -18.85 6.19 -29.59
N THR A 196 -17.99 6.78 -28.78
CA THR A 196 -17.41 8.10 -29.01
C THR A 196 -15.98 7.94 -29.53
N PRO A 197 -15.46 8.89 -30.32
CA PRO A 197 -14.10 8.80 -30.86
C PRO A 197 -13.01 8.75 -29.77
N GLU A 198 -13.31 9.22 -28.55
CA GLU A 198 -12.40 9.21 -27.42
C GLU A 198 -12.47 7.93 -26.58
N LEU A 199 -13.65 7.34 -26.42
CA LEU A 199 -13.86 6.16 -25.57
C LEU A 199 -13.64 4.86 -26.34
N ARG A 200 -14.10 4.78 -27.60
CA ARG A 200 -14.04 3.55 -28.39
C ARG A 200 -12.61 3.00 -28.52
N PRO A 201 -11.58 3.77 -28.90
CA PRO A 201 -10.21 3.25 -28.98
C PRO A 201 -9.67 2.77 -27.63
N ARG A 202 -10.04 3.45 -26.52
CA ARG A 202 -9.59 3.09 -25.16
C ARG A 202 -10.24 1.82 -24.66
N VAL A 203 -11.54 1.67 -24.88
CA VAL A 203 -12.26 0.46 -24.48
C VAL A 203 -11.80 -0.74 -25.30
N MET A 204 -11.52 -0.56 -26.59
CA MET A 204 -10.93 -1.62 -27.41
C MET A 204 -9.50 -1.98 -27.00
N ALA A 205 -8.66 -0.98 -26.67
CA ALA A 205 -7.32 -1.23 -26.15
C ALA A 205 -7.36 -1.93 -24.76
N CYS A 206 -8.29 -1.52 -23.90
CA CYS A 206 -8.54 -2.17 -22.60
C CYS A 206 -8.99 -3.63 -22.80
N ALA A 207 -9.91 -3.87 -23.74
CA ALA A 207 -10.35 -5.22 -24.10
C ALA A 207 -9.21 -6.09 -24.62
N GLY A 208 -8.33 -5.52 -25.46
CA GLY A 208 -7.15 -6.23 -25.94
C GLY A 208 -6.15 -6.56 -24.84
N VAL A 209 -5.90 -5.65 -23.89
CA VAL A 209 -5.03 -5.96 -22.74
C VAL A 209 -5.64 -7.08 -21.90
N LEU A 210 -6.94 -7.05 -21.62
CA LEU A 210 -7.60 -8.13 -20.88
C LEU A 210 -7.53 -9.46 -21.63
N ALA A 211 -7.81 -9.46 -22.93
CA ALA A 211 -7.75 -10.66 -23.76
C ALA A 211 -6.33 -11.25 -23.85
N ALA A 212 -5.30 -10.41 -23.95
CA ALA A 212 -3.90 -10.85 -24.02
C ALA A 212 -3.46 -11.48 -22.69
N GLU A 213 -3.89 -10.91 -21.57
CA GLU A 213 -3.61 -11.39 -20.23
C GLU A 213 -4.41 -12.63 -19.83
N LEU A 214 -5.52 -12.90 -20.53
CA LEU A 214 -6.28 -14.16 -20.45
C LEU A 214 -5.71 -15.24 -21.39
N GLY A 215 -4.74 -14.90 -22.25
CA GLY A 215 -4.14 -15.81 -23.23
C GLY A 215 -5.02 -16.05 -24.47
N LEU A 216 -6.08 -15.27 -24.66
CA LEU A 216 -7.00 -15.39 -25.80
C LEU A 216 -6.44 -14.73 -27.07
N ILE A 217 -5.58 -13.72 -26.91
CA ILE A 217 -4.90 -13.06 -28.02
C ILE A 217 -3.39 -12.93 -27.78
N SER A 218 -2.63 -12.79 -28.87
CA SER A 218 -1.20 -12.51 -28.76
C SER A 218 -0.95 -11.06 -28.31
N PRO A 219 0.02 -10.78 -27.41
CA PRO A 219 0.33 -9.41 -26.95
C PRO A 219 0.68 -8.42 -28.07
N SER A 220 1.09 -8.92 -29.24
CA SER A 220 1.36 -8.14 -30.45
C SER A 220 0.10 -7.58 -31.13
N GLU A 221 -1.06 -8.16 -30.85
CA GLU A 221 -2.32 -7.90 -31.54
C GLU A 221 -3.29 -7.03 -30.72
N VAL A 222 -2.84 -6.56 -29.55
CA VAL A 222 -3.55 -5.56 -28.76
C VAL A 222 -3.72 -4.28 -29.59
N PRO A 223 -4.96 -3.79 -29.81
CA PRO A 223 -5.19 -2.51 -30.47
C PRO A 223 -4.45 -1.41 -29.72
N ARG A 224 -3.44 -0.83 -30.38
CA ARG A 224 -2.65 0.24 -29.77
C ARG A 224 -3.45 1.52 -29.81
N LEU A 225 -3.54 2.20 -28.67
CA LEU A 225 -3.91 3.61 -28.66
C LEU A 225 -2.89 4.35 -29.55
N ALA A 226 -3.37 5.06 -30.56
CA ALA A 226 -2.49 5.92 -31.34
C ALA A 226 -1.80 6.91 -30.37
N PRO A 227 -0.46 7.06 -30.40
CA PRO A 227 0.23 8.09 -29.64
C PRO A 227 -0.12 9.44 -30.26
N GLY A 228 -1.26 10.01 -29.85
CA GLY A 228 -1.87 11.12 -30.58
C GLY A 228 -3.03 11.74 -29.82
N ILE A 229 -2.87 11.97 -28.51
CA ILE A 229 -3.51 13.15 -27.91
C ILE A 229 -2.55 14.30 -28.21
N VAL A 230 -2.81 14.96 -29.34
CA VAL A 230 -2.17 16.21 -29.71
C VAL A 230 -2.38 17.18 -28.54
N LEU A 231 -1.32 17.52 -27.82
CA LEU A 231 -1.24 18.81 -27.15
C LEU A 231 -1.39 19.83 -28.27
N SER A 232 -2.51 20.55 -28.34
CA SER A 232 -2.62 21.71 -29.22
C SER A 232 -1.46 22.64 -28.88
N ASP A 233 -0.67 23.09 -29.87
CA ASP A 233 0.49 23.99 -29.66
C ASP A 233 0.10 25.21 -28.81
N ASP A 234 -1.14 25.69 -28.92
CA ASP A 234 -1.72 26.76 -28.10
C ASP A 234 -1.71 26.47 -26.58
N ARG A 235 -1.86 25.21 -26.16
CA ARG A 235 -1.83 24.80 -24.74
C ARG A 235 -0.42 24.62 -24.20
N ILE A 236 0.56 24.38 -25.07
CA ILE A 236 1.96 24.33 -24.66
C ILE A 236 2.39 25.74 -24.25
N GLU A 237 1.95 26.77 -24.99
CA GLU A 237 2.21 28.16 -24.62
C GLU A 237 1.53 28.55 -23.30
N GLU A 238 0.28 28.15 -23.07
CA GLU A 238 -0.40 28.37 -21.78
C GLU A 238 0.33 27.71 -20.59
N ILE A 239 0.75 26.45 -20.72
CA ILE A 239 1.49 25.73 -19.67
C ILE A 239 2.87 26.35 -19.46
N VAL A 240 3.54 26.77 -20.53
CA VAL A 240 4.83 27.45 -20.45
C VAL A 240 4.69 28.80 -19.75
N ASP A 241 3.60 29.53 -19.99
CA ASP A 241 3.34 30.80 -19.33
C ASP A 241 2.92 30.62 -17.87
N GLU A 242 2.18 29.57 -17.52
CA GLU A 242 1.92 29.18 -16.13
C GLU A 242 3.22 28.80 -15.41
N LEU A 243 4.10 28.01 -16.03
CA LEU A 243 5.41 27.66 -15.47
C LEU A 243 6.32 28.89 -15.31
N LYS A 244 6.28 29.85 -16.24
CA LYS A 244 6.99 31.12 -16.11
C LYS A 244 6.43 31.97 -14.98
N GLN A 245 5.11 32.01 -14.79
CA GLN A 245 4.47 32.72 -13.68
C GLN A 245 4.84 32.09 -12.33
N LEU A 246 4.86 30.76 -12.25
CA LEU A 246 5.33 30.02 -11.07
C LEU A 246 6.82 30.27 -10.80
N ALA A 247 7.65 30.26 -11.84
CA ALA A 247 9.07 30.61 -11.71
C ALA A 247 9.31 32.08 -11.34
N ALA A 248 8.37 32.98 -11.66
CA ALA A 248 8.40 34.38 -11.25
C ALA A 248 7.90 34.56 -9.80
N SER A 249 6.92 33.77 -9.35
CA SER A 249 6.47 33.78 -7.95
C SER A 249 7.55 33.27 -7.00
N PHE A 250 8.38 32.31 -7.44
CA PHE A 250 9.57 31.88 -6.68
C PHE A 250 10.72 32.90 -6.69
N ARG A 251 10.83 33.72 -7.75
CA ARG A 251 11.88 34.77 -7.85
C ARG A 251 11.52 36.08 -7.14
N SER A 252 10.24 36.29 -6.83
CA SER A 252 9.73 37.53 -6.23
C SER A 252 9.63 37.48 -4.71
N THR A 253 10.16 36.44 -4.05
CA THR A 253 10.41 36.47 -2.60
C THR A 253 11.82 37.04 -2.36
N PRO A 254 11.97 38.31 -1.92
CA PRO A 254 13.28 38.87 -1.69
C PRO A 254 13.88 38.27 -0.41
N VAL A 255 15.00 37.58 -0.58
CA VAL A 255 15.93 37.20 0.50
C VAL A 255 16.48 38.49 1.09
N GLY A 256 16.10 38.79 2.33
CA GLY A 256 16.46 40.03 3.01
C GLY A 256 16.27 39.98 4.51
N SER A 257 16.82 38.96 5.18
CA SER A 257 17.25 39.01 6.58
C SER A 257 17.95 37.70 6.89
N ALA A 258 19.24 37.76 7.17
CA ALA A 258 19.95 36.65 7.78
C ALA A 258 19.73 36.71 9.29
N PRO A 259 19.22 35.63 9.91
CA PRO A 259 19.64 35.25 11.24
C PRO A 259 20.52 34.00 11.17
N ALA A 260 21.44 33.95 12.12
CA ALA A 260 22.50 32.98 12.33
C ALA A 260 22.15 31.52 11.99
N ALA A 261 23.14 30.81 11.45
CA ALA A 261 23.14 29.37 11.27
C ALA A 261 22.72 28.66 12.59
N PRO A 262 21.63 27.88 12.58
CA PRO A 262 21.46 26.85 13.58
C PRO A 262 22.35 25.67 13.18
N SER A 263 23.14 25.20 14.14
CA SER A 263 23.86 23.94 14.06
C SER A 263 22.93 22.83 13.56
N GLU A 264 23.42 22.03 12.62
CA GLU A 264 22.81 20.76 12.24
C GLU A 264 22.67 19.87 13.48
N ALA A 265 21.49 19.90 14.10
CA ALA A 265 21.03 18.79 14.90
C ALA A 265 20.60 17.69 13.92
N PRO A 266 21.04 16.43 14.12
CA PRO A 266 20.63 15.36 13.25
C PRO A 266 19.12 15.17 13.42
N VAL A 267 18.37 15.44 12.35
CA VAL A 267 16.98 15.01 12.23
C VAL A 267 17.02 13.48 12.31
N GLU A 268 16.45 12.93 13.38
CA GLU A 268 16.17 11.50 13.51
C GLU A 268 15.27 11.07 12.35
N ARG A 269 15.91 10.66 11.25
CA ARG A 269 15.29 9.96 10.13
C ARG A 269 14.98 8.53 10.58
N ASP A 270 13.70 8.22 10.58
CA ASP A 270 13.03 6.92 10.59
C ASP A 270 13.88 5.66 10.84
N GLY A 271 13.47 4.91 11.86
CA GLY A 271 13.95 3.56 12.19
C GLY A 271 13.73 2.48 11.12
N ARG A 272 13.27 2.83 9.91
CA ARG A 272 13.21 1.95 8.74
C ARG A 272 14.61 1.62 8.21
N HIS A 273 15.54 2.58 8.25
CA HIS A 273 16.93 2.34 7.84
C HIS A 273 17.67 1.40 8.79
N ARG A 274 17.42 1.48 10.11
CA ARG A 274 18.04 0.56 11.08
C ARG A 274 17.68 -0.91 10.86
N ARG A 275 16.49 -1.21 10.33
CA ARG A 275 16.10 -2.59 9.98
C ARG A 275 16.79 -3.08 8.69
N VAL A 276 16.97 -2.19 7.71
CA VAL A 276 17.68 -2.49 6.47
C VAL A 276 19.17 -2.70 6.71
N ASP A 277 19.80 -1.86 7.54
CA ASP A 277 21.22 -2.01 7.91
C ASP A 277 21.45 -3.28 8.75
N GLY A 278 20.51 -3.60 9.65
CA GLY A 278 20.54 -4.86 10.42
C GLY A 278 20.38 -6.09 9.52
N ALA A 279 19.45 -6.06 8.56
CA ALA A 279 19.26 -7.14 7.58
C ALA A 279 20.48 -7.31 6.67
N ARG A 280 21.07 -6.20 6.20
CA ARG A 280 22.30 -6.22 5.39
C ARG A 280 23.48 -6.81 6.16
N SER A 281 23.66 -6.44 7.43
CA SER A 281 24.70 -7.01 8.30
C SER A 281 24.52 -8.51 8.62
N MET A 282 23.29 -9.04 8.50
CA MET A 282 23.03 -10.48 8.62
C MET A 282 23.32 -11.20 7.31
N VAL A 283 23.01 -10.60 6.17
CA VAL A 283 23.35 -11.12 4.84
C VAL A 283 24.87 -11.17 4.66
N ASP A 284 25.57 -10.09 4.98
CA ASP A 284 27.05 -10.03 4.90
C ASP A 284 27.70 -11.09 5.82
N ARG A 285 27.13 -11.33 7.01
CA ARG A 285 27.61 -12.41 7.91
C ARG A 285 27.32 -13.81 7.38
N ALA A 286 26.20 -14.00 6.68
CA ALA A 286 25.88 -15.27 6.04
C ALA A 286 26.84 -15.54 4.86
N ASP A 287 27.14 -14.50 4.08
CA ASP A 287 28.09 -14.57 2.97
C ASP A 287 29.52 -14.86 3.46
N ASP A 288 29.97 -14.25 4.57
CA ASP A 288 31.26 -14.56 5.19
C ASP A 288 31.36 -16.02 5.68
N VAL A 289 30.27 -16.58 6.21
CA VAL A 289 30.22 -17.99 6.64
C VAL A 289 30.22 -18.92 5.43
N LEU A 290 29.51 -18.56 4.36
CA LEU A 290 29.52 -19.31 3.10
C LEU A 290 30.90 -19.28 2.43
N ALA A 291 31.57 -18.13 2.42
CA ALA A 291 32.93 -17.99 1.91
C ALA A 291 33.92 -18.88 2.66
N ARG A 292 33.85 -18.91 3.99
CA ARG A 292 34.69 -19.80 4.82
C ARG A 292 34.41 -21.29 4.58
N LEU A 293 33.16 -21.67 4.36
CA LEU A 293 32.80 -23.06 4.06
C LEU A 293 33.21 -23.49 2.64
N LEU A 294 33.40 -22.54 1.73
CA LEU A 294 33.89 -22.79 0.37
C LEU A 294 35.43 -22.80 0.30
N GLU A 295 36.13 -22.14 1.22
CA GLU A 295 37.60 -22.21 1.35
C GLU A 295 38.10 -23.50 2.01
N ASP A 296 37.28 -24.13 2.87
CA ASP A 296 37.61 -25.41 3.55
C ASP A 296 37.25 -26.67 2.71
N ARG A 297 37.18 -26.56 1.38
CA ARG A 297 36.91 -27.68 0.45
C ARG A 297 37.98 -27.89 -0.60
#